data_AF-A0A7L2GUY5-F1
#
_entry.id   AF-A0A7L2GUY5-F1
#
_cell.length_a   1.000
_cell.length_b   1.000
_cell.length_c   1.000
_cell.angle_alpha   90.00
_cell.angle_beta   90.00
_cell.angle_gamma   90.00
#
_symmetry.space_group_name_H-M   'P 1'
#
loop_
_entity.id
_entity.type
_entity.pdbx_description
1 polymer ?
#
loop_
_entity_poly.entity_id
_entity_poly.type
_entity_poly.pdbx_seq_one_letter_code
_entity_poly.pdbx_strand_id
1 'polypeptide(L)'
;MGLLGSKNQLTSNEKHTSGGNPKNKSKSPPAPSKGRQFINFPHLNQASVQDNFVVIALYDFPASSDRDLQLVKGEKLQVLSNEGDWWLAKSLTSGRKGYIPSNFVAQVDSLEEEKWYFKTLSRKDAERLLLSSGNKVGSFLVRESETNKGAYSLSVRDSDSAHGDIIKHYRIRSLDGGGYYISPRMTFSSLPELIHHYSQKGDGLCQRLTAPCISLVPQRPWAQDEWEIPRESLKLVKKLGSGQFGEVWMGYYKNNIKVAVKTMKEGSMDPDAFLAEANLMKRLQHNKLVRLYAVVTKQPIYIVTEYMANGCLLDYLKTEEGSQLNLPKLIDMSAQVSE
;
A
#
# COMPACT_ATOMS: atom_id res chain seq x y z
N MET A 1 29.73 23.74 -49.44
CA MET A 1 30.03 23.28 -50.81
C MET A 1 28.80 22.52 -51.33
N GLY A 2 28.21 22.97 -52.46
CA GLY A 2 27.12 22.36 -53.27
C GLY A 2 25.75 22.16 -52.58
N LEU A 3 24.59 22.81 -52.88
CA LEU A 3 23.84 23.11 -54.14
C LEU A 3 23.64 21.84 -55.00
N LEU A 4 22.45 21.43 -55.47
CA LEU A 4 21.21 22.09 -55.97
C LEU A 4 19.96 21.25 -55.58
N GLY A 5 18.74 21.78 -55.37
CA GLY A 5 17.75 22.35 -56.32
C GLY A 5 16.72 21.26 -56.74
N SER A 6 15.40 21.41 -56.88
CA SER A 6 14.43 22.50 -57.03
C SER A 6 13.02 21.92 -56.72
N LYS A 7 12.16 22.59 -55.94
CA LYS A 7 10.98 23.41 -56.37
C LYS A 7 10.03 22.76 -57.39
N ASN A 8 8.75 22.56 -57.02
CA ASN A 8 7.68 23.51 -57.37
C ASN A 8 6.33 23.23 -56.69
N GLN A 9 5.73 24.31 -56.18
CA GLN A 9 4.32 24.45 -55.82
C GLN A 9 3.46 24.56 -57.09
N LEU A 10 2.17 24.22 -56.99
CA LEU A 10 1.10 25.09 -57.49
C LEU A 10 -0.26 24.72 -56.85
N THR A 11 -0.92 25.78 -56.43
CA THR A 11 -2.27 25.92 -55.88
C THR A 11 -3.33 25.90 -56.98
N SER A 12 -4.58 25.48 -56.66
CA SER A 12 -5.79 26.33 -56.70
C SER A 12 -7.11 25.55 -56.86
N ASN A 13 -8.08 25.87 -56.00
CA ASN A 13 -9.54 26.06 -56.19
C ASN A 13 -10.33 25.22 -57.21
N GLU A 14 -11.49 24.71 -56.78
CA GLU A 14 -12.81 25.16 -57.29
C GLU A 14 -14.00 24.72 -56.42
N LYS A 15 -15.10 25.49 -56.54
CA LYS A 15 -16.32 25.55 -55.71
C LYS A 15 -17.47 24.68 -56.26
N HIS A 16 -18.45 24.40 -55.37
CA HIS A 16 -19.92 24.19 -55.52
C HIS A 16 -20.51 24.08 -56.95
N THR A 17 -21.47 23.19 -57.25
CA THR A 17 -22.88 23.23 -56.77
C THR A 17 -23.71 21.95 -57.07
N SER A 18 -24.67 21.68 -56.17
CA SER A 18 -26.06 21.17 -56.34
C SER A 18 -26.43 19.93 -57.18
N GLY A 19 -27.19 19.01 -56.54
CA GLY A 19 -28.42 18.46 -57.14
C GLY A 19 -28.75 16.99 -56.85
N GLY A 20 -29.83 16.74 -56.09
CA GLY A 20 -30.72 15.57 -56.29
C GLY A 20 -30.55 14.34 -55.37
N ASN A 21 -31.43 14.21 -54.37
CA ASN A 21 -31.77 12.97 -53.65
C ASN A 21 -33.06 12.38 -54.30
N PRO A 22 -33.46 11.09 -54.18
CA PRO A 22 -33.88 10.56 -52.88
C PRO A 22 -33.84 9.01 -52.66
N LYS A 23 -34.11 8.65 -51.39
CA LYS A 23 -34.66 7.39 -50.83
C LYS A 23 -33.65 6.36 -50.31
N ASN A 24 -33.46 6.35 -48.99
CA ASN A 24 -33.79 5.14 -48.22
C ASN A 24 -34.14 5.43 -46.76
N LYS A 25 -34.95 4.53 -46.21
CA LYS A 25 -35.97 4.71 -45.16
C LYS A 25 -35.46 4.90 -43.73
N SER A 26 -36.18 5.73 -42.99
CA SER A 26 -36.14 5.93 -41.54
C SER A 26 -36.74 4.74 -40.76
N LYS A 27 -36.14 4.41 -39.61
CA LYS A 27 -36.81 3.75 -38.48
C LYS A 27 -36.54 4.56 -37.21
N SER A 28 -37.60 5.03 -36.57
CA SER A 28 -37.61 5.76 -35.30
C SER A 28 -37.44 4.80 -34.11
N PRO A 29 -36.83 5.26 -32.99
CA PRO A 29 -36.83 4.52 -31.73
C PRO A 29 -38.18 4.66 -31.00
N PRO A 30 -38.61 3.67 -30.20
CA PRO A 30 -39.89 3.73 -29.49
C PRO A 30 -39.85 4.61 -28.23
N ALA A 31 -41.01 5.16 -27.89
CA ALA A 31 -41.28 6.04 -26.75
C ALA A 31 -41.28 5.30 -25.39
N PRO A 32 -41.12 6.01 -24.24
CA PRO A 32 -40.97 5.40 -22.93
C PRO A 32 -42.32 5.03 -22.30
N SER A 33 -42.41 3.85 -21.69
CA SER A 33 -43.54 3.44 -20.86
C SER A 33 -43.38 3.93 -19.42
N LYS A 34 -44.44 4.57 -18.88
CA LYS A 34 -44.58 4.91 -17.46
C LYS A 34 -45.14 3.70 -16.70
N GLY A 35 -44.56 3.38 -15.54
CA GLY A 35 -45.14 2.45 -14.58
C GLY A 35 -44.18 2.11 -13.43
N ARG A 36 -44.36 2.79 -12.28
CA ARG A 36 -43.75 2.44 -10.99
C ARG A 36 -44.18 1.02 -10.58
N GLN A 37 -43.21 0.16 -10.26
CA GLN A 37 -43.38 -0.90 -9.27
C GLN A 37 -42.12 -0.97 -8.39
N PHE A 38 -42.34 -0.81 -7.09
CA PHE A 38 -41.34 -0.99 -6.05
C PHE A 38 -40.93 -2.46 -6.01
N ILE A 39 -39.68 -2.77 -6.32
CA ILE A 39 -39.13 -4.11 -6.10
C ILE A 39 -38.61 -4.15 -4.66
N ASN A 40 -39.41 -4.76 -3.80
CA ASN A 40 -38.98 -5.21 -2.48
C ASN A 40 -37.85 -6.24 -2.67
N PHE A 41 -36.65 -5.94 -2.16
CA PHE A 41 -35.62 -6.96 -1.95
C PHE A 41 -35.88 -7.65 -0.60
N PRO A 42 -36.19 -8.95 -0.56
CA PRO A 42 -36.38 -9.66 0.69
C PRO A 42 -35.02 -9.98 1.33
N HIS A 43 -34.94 -9.72 2.64
CA HIS A 43 -34.08 -10.36 3.63
C HIS A 43 -32.60 -10.62 3.27
N LEU A 44 -31.73 -9.72 3.73
CA LEU A 44 -30.40 -10.07 4.22
C LEU A 44 -30.58 -11.00 5.43
N ASN A 45 -30.51 -12.31 5.18
CA ASN A 45 -30.28 -13.34 6.18
C ASN A 45 -29.43 -14.44 5.52
N GLN A 46 -28.19 -14.07 5.18
CA GLN A 46 -27.09 -15.03 5.07
C GLN A 46 -25.98 -14.48 5.94
N ALA A 47 -26.06 -14.82 7.23
CA ALA A 47 -24.91 -14.75 8.11
C ALA A 47 -23.87 -15.72 7.54
N SER A 48 -22.87 -15.18 6.84
CA SER A 48 -21.60 -15.87 6.68
C SER A 48 -21.09 -16.21 8.08
N VAL A 49 -20.59 -17.43 8.26
CA VAL A 49 -20.05 -17.94 9.52
C VAL A 49 -19.03 -16.91 10.03
N GLN A 50 -19.39 -16.16 11.08
CA GLN A 50 -18.50 -15.20 11.71
C GLN A 50 -17.42 -15.99 12.44
N ASP A 51 -16.21 -16.01 11.89
CA ASP A 51 -15.02 -16.40 12.64
C ASP A 51 -14.82 -15.38 13.77
N ASN A 52 -15.45 -15.66 14.91
CA ASN A 52 -15.29 -14.91 16.14
C ASN A 52 -13.92 -15.25 16.76
N PHE A 53 -12.85 -14.66 16.25
CA PHE A 53 -11.52 -14.76 16.86
C PHE A 53 -11.20 -13.51 17.68
N VAL A 54 -10.27 -13.68 18.63
CA VAL A 54 -9.77 -12.60 19.48
C VAL A 54 -8.45 -12.11 18.92
N VAL A 55 -8.28 -10.79 18.90
CA VAL A 55 -7.05 -10.11 18.52
C VAL A 55 -6.51 -9.30 19.69
N ILE A 56 -5.21 -9.00 19.66
CA ILE A 56 -4.52 -8.11 20.59
C ILE A 56 -3.99 -6.88 19.83
N ALA A 57 -4.12 -5.70 20.44
CA ALA A 57 -3.58 -4.46 19.89
C ALA A 57 -2.05 -4.43 19.98
N LEU A 58 -1.37 -4.36 18.84
CA LEU A 58 0.09 -4.25 18.74
C LEU A 58 0.56 -2.82 19.01
N TYR A 59 -0.29 -1.83 18.74
CA TYR A 59 0.00 -0.40 18.83
C TYR A 59 -1.19 0.37 19.43
N ASP A 60 -0.90 1.54 20.01
CA ASP A 60 -1.95 2.50 20.39
C ASP A 60 -2.57 3.13 19.13
N PHE A 61 -3.88 3.32 19.16
CA PHE A 61 -4.61 3.96 18.06
C PHE A 61 -5.64 4.94 18.62
N PRO A 62 -5.44 6.26 18.47
CA PRO A 62 -6.46 7.23 18.85
C PRO A 62 -7.60 7.23 17.82
N ALA A 63 -8.83 7.08 18.28
CA ALA A 63 -10.02 7.24 17.46
C ALA A 63 -10.03 8.63 16.80
N SER A 64 -10.41 8.74 15.52
CA SER A 64 -10.56 10.05 14.85
C SER A 64 -11.94 10.27 14.24
N SER A 65 -12.85 9.32 14.47
CA SER A 65 -14.27 9.45 14.21
C SER A 65 -15.04 8.77 15.34
N ASP A 66 -16.32 9.08 15.48
CA ASP A 66 -17.20 8.42 16.45
C ASP A 66 -17.47 6.94 16.12
N ARG A 67 -17.09 6.49 14.91
CA ARG A 67 -17.18 5.10 14.47
C ARG A 67 -15.93 4.30 14.80
N ASP A 68 -14.80 4.98 15.01
CA ASP A 68 -13.53 4.35 15.31
C ASP A 68 -13.53 3.84 16.76
N LEU A 69 -12.96 2.66 16.99
CA LEU A 69 -12.64 2.19 18.32
C LEU A 69 -11.18 2.51 18.64
N GLN A 70 -10.96 3.26 19.71
CA GLN A 70 -9.62 3.52 20.23
C GLN A 70 -8.96 2.19 20.62
N LEU A 71 -7.70 2.00 20.25
CA LEU A 71 -6.89 0.88 20.72
C LEU A 71 -5.91 1.36 21.78
N VAL A 72 -5.82 0.61 22.87
CA VAL A 72 -4.70 0.67 23.81
C VAL A 72 -3.83 -0.55 23.57
N LYS A 73 -2.53 -0.36 23.41
CA LYS A 73 -1.58 -1.45 23.17
C LYS A 73 -1.71 -2.54 24.23
N GLY A 74 -1.80 -3.78 23.78
CA GLY A 74 -1.99 -4.98 24.62
C GLY A 74 -3.45 -5.29 24.95
N GLU A 75 -4.40 -4.42 24.59
CA GLU A 75 -5.83 -4.69 24.78
C GLU A 75 -6.32 -5.82 23.85
N LYS A 76 -7.19 -6.69 24.38
CA LYS A 76 -7.84 -7.75 23.60
C LYS A 76 -9.20 -7.32 23.07
N LEU A 77 -9.46 -7.65 21.80
CA LEU A 77 -10.69 -7.31 21.10
C LEU A 77 -11.28 -8.54 20.42
N GLN A 78 -12.60 -8.64 20.41
CA GLN A 78 -13.32 -9.63 19.61
C GLN A 78 -13.59 -9.04 18.23
N VAL A 79 -13.13 -9.72 17.18
CA VAL A 79 -13.44 -9.34 15.80
C VAL A 79 -14.86 -9.78 15.47
N LEU A 80 -15.65 -8.84 14.93
CA LEU A 80 -17.05 -9.05 14.52
C LEU A 80 -17.20 -9.09 12.99
N SER A 81 -16.30 -8.42 12.27
CA SER A 81 -16.15 -8.47 10.81
C SER A 81 -14.71 -8.10 10.44
N ASN A 82 -14.13 -8.85 9.51
CA ASN A 82 -12.72 -8.76 9.10
C ASN A 82 -12.53 -8.38 7.62
N GLU A 83 -13.45 -7.58 7.06
CA GLU A 83 -13.42 -7.20 5.64
C GLU A 83 -12.59 -5.93 5.39
N GLY A 84 -11.49 -6.06 4.65
CA GLY A 84 -10.66 -4.94 4.22
C GLY A 84 -9.69 -4.42 5.30
N ASP A 85 -9.32 -3.14 5.18
CA ASP A 85 -8.32 -2.49 6.04
C ASP A 85 -8.87 -2.10 7.43
N TRP A 86 -10.20 -2.07 7.58
CA TRP A 86 -10.90 -1.67 8.80
C TRP A 86 -11.82 -2.79 9.25
N TRP A 87 -11.52 -3.36 10.40
CA TRP A 87 -12.30 -4.44 11.00
C TRP A 87 -13.26 -3.89 12.04
N LEU A 88 -14.48 -4.40 12.07
CA LEU A 88 -15.41 -4.09 13.15
C LEU A 88 -15.07 -4.97 14.35
N ALA A 89 -14.76 -4.36 15.49
CA ALA A 89 -14.37 -5.09 16.68
C ALA A 89 -15.12 -4.60 17.93
N LYS A 90 -15.10 -5.44 18.97
CA LYS A 90 -15.60 -5.13 20.31
C LYS A 90 -14.44 -5.21 21.30
N SER A 91 -14.15 -4.12 22.00
CA SER A 91 -13.22 -4.12 23.12
C SER A 91 -13.74 -5.06 24.22
N LEU A 92 -12.92 -6.02 24.65
CA LEU A 92 -13.29 -6.93 25.74
C LEU A 92 -13.21 -6.24 27.11
N THR A 93 -12.45 -5.14 27.22
CA THR A 93 -12.28 -4.36 28.46
C THR A 93 -13.44 -3.38 28.67
N SER A 94 -13.77 -2.58 27.65
CA SER A 94 -14.78 -1.51 27.75
C SER A 94 -16.17 -1.93 27.25
N GLY A 95 -16.26 -3.04 26.52
CA GLY A 95 -17.49 -3.47 25.86
C GLY A 95 -17.90 -2.64 24.63
N ARG A 96 -17.18 -1.55 24.33
CA ARG A 96 -17.47 -0.68 23.19
C ARG A 96 -17.18 -1.39 21.87
N LYS A 97 -17.98 -1.05 20.85
CA LYS A 97 -17.80 -1.50 19.47
C LYS A 97 -17.36 -0.33 18.59
N GLY A 98 -16.56 -0.63 17.58
CA GLY A 98 -16.17 0.32 16.55
C GLY A 98 -15.14 -0.27 15.60
N TYR A 99 -14.76 0.50 14.60
CA TYR A 99 -13.80 0.08 13.60
C TYR A 99 -12.37 0.26 14.07
N ILE A 100 -11.54 -0.74 13.80
CA ILE A 100 -10.11 -0.76 14.11
C ILE A 100 -9.31 -1.03 12.84
N PRO A 101 -8.10 -0.47 12.69
CA PRO A 101 -7.25 -0.79 11.56
C PRO A 101 -6.68 -2.21 11.71
N SER A 102 -6.88 -3.06 10.71
CA SER A 102 -6.52 -4.49 10.76
C SER A 102 -5.02 -4.71 10.93
N ASN A 103 -4.19 -3.82 10.41
CA ASN A 103 -2.74 -3.85 10.53
C ASN A 103 -2.20 -3.39 11.90
N PHE A 104 -3.07 -3.00 12.85
CA PHE A 104 -2.67 -2.62 14.21
C PHE A 104 -2.90 -3.73 15.23
N VAL A 105 -3.43 -4.88 14.80
CA VAL A 105 -3.77 -5.99 15.67
C VAL A 105 -3.18 -7.29 15.15
N ALA A 106 -2.97 -8.24 16.05
CA ALA A 106 -2.60 -9.62 15.74
C ALA A 106 -3.61 -10.57 16.35
N GLN A 107 -3.85 -11.73 15.75
CA GLN A 107 -4.63 -12.78 16.40
C GLN A 107 -3.94 -13.23 17.69
N VAL A 108 -4.72 -13.45 18.75
CA VAL A 108 -4.18 -13.93 20.04
C VAL A 108 -3.53 -15.31 19.85
N ASP A 109 -2.39 -15.51 20.52
CA ASP A 109 -1.58 -16.74 20.48
C ASP A 109 -0.99 -17.03 19.09
N SER A 110 -0.92 -16.01 18.21
CA SER A 110 -0.28 -16.10 16.90
C SER A 110 1.15 -15.56 16.93
N LEU A 111 1.96 -15.99 15.96
CA LEU A 111 3.30 -15.45 15.76
C LEU A 111 3.31 -13.94 15.46
N GLU A 112 2.19 -13.35 15.03
CA GLU A 112 2.08 -11.93 14.70
C GLU A 112 2.18 -11.03 15.95
N GLU A 113 2.11 -11.59 17.16
CA GLU A 113 2.44 -10.89 18.40
C GLU A 113 3.96 -10.66 18.56
N GLU A 114 4.77 -11.50 17.92
CA GLU A 114 6.22 -11.47 18.07
C GLU A 114 6.83 -10.32 17.27
N LYS A 115 7.54 -9.41 17.96
CA LYS A 115 8.15 -8.22 17.33
C LYS A 115 9.16 -8.53 16.22
N TRP A 116 9.71 -9.74 16.23
CA TRP A 116 10.68 -10.23 15.24
C TRP A 116 10.01 -10.95 14.07
N TYR A 117 8.70 -11.16 14.09
CA TYR A 117 7.99 -11.86 13.03
C TYR A 117 7.36 -10.89 12.02
N PHE A 118 7.73 -11.07 10.75
CA PHE A 118 7.32 -10.25 9.62
C PHE A 118 6.69 -11.17 8.57
N LYS A 119 5.41 -11.50 8.81
CA LYS A 119 4.65 -12.56 8.10
C LYS A 119 4.91 -12.62 6.59
N THR A 120 4.52 -11.58 5.86
CA THR A 120 4.51 -11.55 4.39
C THR A 120 5.71 -10.81 3.78
N LEU A 121 6.81 -10.68 4.51
CA LEU A 121 7.96 -9.90 4.06
C LEU A 121 8.81 -10.70 3.04
N SER A 122 9.12 -10.06 1.90
CA SER A 122 9.98 -10.66 0.87
C SER A 122 11.44 -10.75 1.33
N ARG A 123 12.23 -11.61 0.70
CA ARG A 123 13.68 -11.68 0.97
C ARG A 123 14.36 -10.34 0.74
N LYS A 124 13.98 -9.63 -0.32
CA LYS A 124 14.57 -8.35 -0.71
C LYS A 124 14.16 -7.23 0.22
N ASP A 125 12.89 -7.15 0.61
CA ASP A 125 12.45 -6.15 1.59
C ASP A 125 13.03 -6.42 2.99
N ALA A 126 13.22 -7.69 3.37
CA ALA A 126 13.96 -8.04 4.59
C ALA A 126 15.41 -7.53 4.56
N GLU A 127 16.09 -7.64 3.42
CA GLU A 127 17.44 -7.09 3.25
C GLU A 127 17.44 -5.57 3.43
N ARG A 128 16.52 -4.86 2.76
CA ARG A 128 16.37 -3.39 2.86
C ARG A 128 16.07 -2.92 4.29
N LEU A 129 15.14 -3.58 4.98
CA LEU A 129 14.77 -3.24 6.36
C LEU A 129 15.95 -3.46 7.33
N LEU A 130 16.59 -4.62 7.28
CA LEU A 130 17.71 -4.92 8.18
C LEU A 130 18.92 -3.99 7.94
N LEU A 131 19.14 -3.54 6.71
CA LEU A 131 20.18 -2.56 6.37
C LEU A 131 19.81 -1.11 6.71
N SER A 132 18.55 -0.84 7.06
CA SER A 132 18.11 0.50 7.45
C SER A 132 18.80 0.98 8.73
N SER A 133 18.85 2.31 8.89
CA SER A 133 19.47 2.93 10.07
C SER A 133 18.77 2.50 11.37
N GLY A 134 19.57 2.35 12.43
CA GLY A 134 19.10 1.90 13.74
C GLY A 134 19.27 0.40 14.00
N ASN A 135 19.24 -0.44 12.96
CA ASN A 135 19.61 -1.85 13.10
C ASN A 135 21.13 -2.00 13.27
N LYS A 136 21.54 -2.98 14.09
CA LYS A 136 22.95 -3.30 14.38
C LYS A 136 23.30 -4.72 13.96
N VAL A 137 24.58 -5.08 13.95
CA VAL A 137 25.03 -6.47 13.75
C VAL A 137 24.31 -7.40 14.75
N GLY A 138 23.84 -8.54 14.26
CA GLY A 138 22.99 -9.48 14.98
C GLY A 138 21.49 -9.12 15.00
N SER A 139 21.08 -7.98 14.42
CA SER A 139 19.66 -7.68 14.25
C SER A 139 19.02 -8.68 13.31
N PHE A 140 17.77 -9.06 13.58
CA PHE A 140 17.16 -10.19 12.88
C PHE A 140 15.65 -10.07 12.71
N LEU A 141 15.11 -10.83 11.77
CA LEU A 141 13.67 -11.05 11.65
C LEU A 141 13.39 -12.48 11.15
N VAL A 142 12.18 -12.95 11.39
CA VAL A 142 11.64 -14.19 10.83
C VAL A 142 10.48 -13.83 9.90
N ARG A 143 10.41 -14.50 8.77
CA ARG A 143 9.38 -14.31 7.74
C ARG A 143 8.95 -15.63 7.14
N GLU A 144 7.82 -15.67 6.46
CA GLU A 144 7.44 -16.84 5.67
C GLU A 144 8.43 -17.09 4.52
N SER A 145 8.64 -18.35 4.18
CA SER A 145 9.53 -18.76 3.10
C SER A 145 8.83 -18.60 1.74
N GLU A 146 9.31 -17.66 0.91
CA GLU A 146 8.79 -17.43 -0.44
C GLU A 146 8.85 -18.65 -1.37
N THR A 147 9.81 -19.55 -1.12
CA THR A 147 10.04 -20.74 -1.98
C THR A 147 9.33 -21.99 -1.49
N ASN A 148 8.94 -22.06 -0.21
CA ASN A 148 8.36 -23.27 0.37
C ASN A 148 7.24 -22.88 1.34
N LYS A 149 6.00 -23.16 0.95
CA LYS A 149 4.82 -22.92 1.78
C LYS A 149 4.93 -23.68 3.11
N GLY A 150 4.59 -23.01 4.21
CA GLY A 150 4.64 -23.59 5.57
C GLY A 150 6.04 -23.64 6.21
N ALA A 151 7.09 -23.23 5.49
CA ALA A 151 8.42 -23.05 6.05
C ALA A 151 8.69 -21.56 6.35
N TYR A 152 9.71 -21.31 7.16
CA TYR A 152 10.11 -19.96 7.56
C TYR A 152 11.56 -19.66 7.16
N SER A 153 11.93 -18.39 7.16
CA SER A 153 13.30 -17.94 6.96
C SER A 153 13.69 -16.98 8.08
N LEU A 154 14.87 -17.21 8.67
CA LEU A 154 15.52 -16.27 9.58
C LEU A 154 16.51 -15.42 8.78
N SER A 155 16.35 -14.10 8.81
CA SER A 155 17.25 -13.13 8.18
C SER A 155 18.03 -12.40 9.26
N VAL A 156 19.37 -12.38 9.17
CA VAL A 156 20.27 -11.81 10.19
C VAL A 156 21.24 -10.83 9.56
N ARG A 157 21.38 -9.64 10.15
CA ARG A 157 22.41 -8.66 9.80
C ARG A 157 23.76 -9.09 10.34
N ASP A 158 24.73 -9.17 9.45
CA ASP A 158 26.11 -9.51 9.70
C ASP A 158 27.01 -8.37 9.18
N SER A 159 28.27 -8.38 9.60
CA SER A 159 29.28 -7.45 9.10
C SER A 159 30.51 -8.25 8.70
N ASP A 160 30.91 -8.12 7.44
CA ASP A 160 32.13 -8.71 6.90
C ASP A 160 33.15 -7.61 6.63
N SER A 161 34.40 -7.83 7.06
CA SER A 161 35.55 -6.98 6.78
C SER A 161 35.77 -6.70 5.28
N ALA A 162 35.39 -7.63 4.39
CA ALA A 162 35.58 -7.48 2.95
C ALA A 162 34.40 -6.81 2.23
N HIS A 163 33.16 -6.99 2.72
CA HIS A 163 31.94 -6.60 2.02
C HIS A 163 31.07 -5.58 2.77
N GLY A 164 31.44 -5.21 4.01
CA GLY A 164 30.64 -4.35 4.88
C GLY A 164 29.43 -5.07 5.46
N ASP A 165 28.34 -4.34 5.68
CA ASP A 165 27.08 -4.91 6.16
C ASP A 165 26.45 -5.85 5.11
N ILE A 166 26.17 -7.09 5.51
CA ILE A 166 25.51 -8.10 4.68
C ILE A 166 24.37 -8.78 5.44
N ILE A 167 23.42 -9.36 4.73
CA ILE A 167 22.30 -10.08 5.32
C ILE A 167 22.39 -11.56 4.97
N LYS A 168 22.43 -12.43 5.99
CA LYS A 168 22.42 -13.88 5.82
C LYS A 168 21.04 -14.43 6.10
N HIS A 169 20.63 -15.42 5.30
CA HIS A 169 19.29 -16.03 5.36
C HIS A 169 19.42 -17.51 5.68
N TYR A 170 18.70 -17.96 6.71
CA TYR A 170 18.71 -19.33 7.19
C TYR A 170 17.35 -20.00 6.98
N ARG A 171 17.41 -21.16 6.33
CA ARG A 171 16.36 -22.19 6.22
C ARG A 171 15.76 -22.58 7.56
N ILE A 172 14.60 -22.10 7.99
CA ILE A 172 13.87 -22.75 9.09
C ILE A 172 12.90 -23.78 8.50
N ARG A 173 13.16 -25.04 8.79
CA ARG A 173 12.32 -26.17 8.35
C ARG A 173 11.38 -26.58 9.47
N SER A 174 10.19 -27.01 9.07
CA SER A 174 9.18 -27.59 9.94
C SER A 174 9.27 -29.12 9.89
N LEU A 175 9.04 -29.79 11.01
CA LEU A 175 8.97 -31.26 11.12
C LEU A 175 7.51 -31.73 11.04
N ASP A 176 7.28 -32.93 10.50
CA ASP A 176 5.93 -33.50 10.35
C ASP A 176 5.21 -33.72 11.70
N GLY A 177 5.98 -34.01 12.76
CA GLY A 177 5.49 -34.20 14.14
C GLY A 177 5.37 -32.91 14.96
N GLY A 178 5.49 -31.74 14.33
CA GLY A 178 5.62 -30.46 15.00
C GLY A 178 7.07 -30.14 15.39
N GLY A 179 7.40 -28.85 15.36
CA GLY A 179 8.73 -28.33 15.69
C GLY A 179 9.52 -27.80 14.50
N TYR A 180 10.60 -27.09 14.82
CA TYR A 180 11.35 -26.25 13.91
C TYR A 180 12.86 -26.46 14.07
N TYR A 181 13.61 -26.32 12.98
CA TYR A 181 15.07 -26.35 13.03
C TYR A 181 15.73 -25.59 11.89
N ILE A 182 16.95 -25.11 12.13
CA ILE A 182 17.88 -24.65 11.10
C ILE A 182 18.91 -25.75 10.80
N SER A 183 19.47 -26.35 11.85
CA SER A 183 20.36 -27.50 11.78
C SER A 183 19.66 -28.75 12.33
N PRO A 184 19.69 -29.90 11.64
CA PRO A 184 19.04 -31.12 12.12
C PRO A 184 19.54 -31.62 13.49
N ARG A 185 20.70 -31.15 13.94
CA ARG A 185 21.26 -31.48 15.26
C ARG A 185 20.49 -30.84 16.41
N MET A 186 19.61 -29.89 16.12
CA MET A 186 18.95 -29.08 17.12
C MET A 186 17.56 -28.67 16.67
N THR A 187 16.56 -29.24 17.33
CA THR A 187 15.15 -29.04 17.05
C THR A 187 14.49 -28.30 18.21
N PHE A 188 13.44 -27.54 17.90
CA PHE A 188 12.70 -26.72 18.86
C PHE A 188 11.22 -26.98 18.70
N SER A 189 10.43 -26.88 19.77
CA SER A 189 8.99 -27.11 19.69
C SER A 189 8.26 -25.95 19.02
N SER A 190 8.82 -24.74 19.12
CA SER A 190 8.24 -23.51 18.59
C SER A 190 9.30 -22.55 18.01
N LEU A 191 8.87 -21.61 17.16
CA LEU A 191 9.76 -20.54 16.67
C LEU A 191 10.27 -19.63 17.79
N PRO A 192 9.46 -19.20 18.78
CA PRO A 192 9.96 -18.45 19.93
C PRO A 192 11.10 -19.16 20.68
N GLU A 193 11.02 -20.48 20.88
CA GLU A 193 12.11 -21.26 21.49
C GLU A 193 13.39 -21.25 20.64
N LEU A 194 13.24 -21.44 19.32
CA LEU A 194 14.35 -21.37 18.37
C LEU A 194 15.04 -19.99 18.45
N ILE A 195 14.26 -18.91 18.45
CA ILE A 195 14.79 -17.55 18.53
C ILE A 195 15.44 -17.29 19.87
N HIS A 196 14.79 -17.67 20.97
CA HIS A 196 15.37 -17.54 22.31
C HIS A 196 16.73 -18.21 22.41
N HIS A 197 16.87 -19.43 21.89
CA HIS A 197 18.12 -20.15 21.84
C HIS A 197 19.21 -19.39 21.09
N TYR A 198 18.93 -18.99 19.84
CA TYR A 198 19.92 -18.29 19.01
C TYR A 198 20.20 -16.85 19.48
N SER A 199 19.38 -16.30 20.38
CA SER A 199 19.70 -15.07 21.12
C SER A 199 20.70 -15.29 22.25
N GLN A 200 20.78 -16.49 22.82
CA GLN A 200 21.79 -16.81 23.85
C GLN A 200 23.14 -17.19 23.23
N LYS A 201 23.15 -17.89 22.09
CA LYS A 201 24.37 -18.38 21.44
C LYS A 201 24.22 -18.49 19.92
N GLY A 202 25.33 -18.33 19.20
CA GLY A 202 25.32 -18.35 17.73
C GLY A 202 25.09 -19.76 17.16
N ASP A 203 25.70 -20.80 17.75
CA ASP A 203 25.52 -22.22 17.37
C ASP A 203 25.50 -22.49 15.85
N GLY A 204 26.46 -21.88 15.14
CA GLY A 204 26.65 -22.03 13.69
C GLY A 204 25.96 -20.95 12.83
N LEU A 205 25.17 -20.05 13.43
CA LEU A 205 24.79 -18.80 12.78
C LEU A 205 26.00 -17.86 12.66
N CYS A 206 25.94 -16.95 11.71
CA CYS A 206 26.99 -15.95 11.51
C CYS A 206 27.13 -14.98 12.66
N GLN A 207 26.02 -14.70 13.34
CA GLN A 207 25.95 -13.83 14.49
C GLN A 207 24.93 -14.40 15.47
N ARG A 208 25.16 -14.17 16.75
CA ARG A 208 24.13 -14.34 17.78
C ARG A 208 23.03 -13.31 17.56
N LEU A 209 21.78 -13.71 17.77
CA LEU A 209 20.63 -12.81 17.59
C LEU A 209 20.59 -11.78 18.72
N THR A 210 20.67 -10.49 18.39
CA THR A 210 20.77 -9.42 19.40
C THR A 210 19.46 -8.70 19.61
N ALA A 211 18.84 -8.20 18.54
CA ALA A 211 17.59 -7.45 18.61
C ALA A 211 16.69 -7.73 17.40
N PRO A 212 15.35 -7.74 17.57
CA PRO A 212 14.43 -7.72 16.44
C PRO A 212 14.73 -6.54 15.51
N CYS A 213 14.54 -6.75 14.20
CA CYS A 213 14.57 -5.68 13.21
C CYS A 213 13.59 -4.59 13.63
N ILE A 214 14.02 -3.33 13.53
CA ILE A 214 13.15 -2.20 13.77
C ILE A 214 11.99 -2.28 12.76
N SER A 215 10.79 -2.55 13.26
CA SER A 215 9.56 -2.51 12.49
C SER A 215 9.11 -1.05 12.35
N LEU A 216 8.76 -0.64 11.13
CA LEU A 216 8.09 0.64 10.92
C LEU A 216 6.68 0.50 11.48
N VAL A 217 6.28 1.42 12.36
CA VAL A 217 4.89 1.48 12.83
C VAL A 217 3.98 1.50 11.60
N PRO A 218 3.00 0.58 11.50
CA PRO A 218 2.13 0.52 10.34
C PRO A 218 1.49 1.87 10.10
N GLN A 219 1.49 2.31 8.84
CA GLN A 219 0.77 3.52 8.48
C GLN A 219 -0.71 3.32 8.76
N ARG A 220 -1.34 4.35 9.32
CA ARG A 220 -2.78 4.35 9.54
C ARG A 220 -3.47 4.20 8.18
N PRO A 221 -4.36 3.21 8.01
CA PRO A 221 -5.18 3.13 6.80
C PRO A 221 -6.02 4.39 6.61
N TRP A 222 -6.28 4.77 5.37
CA TRP A 222 -7.22 5.84 5.07
C TRP A 222 -8.62 5.45 5.56
N ALA A 223 -9.39 6.40 6.11
CA ALA A 223 -10.68 6.11 6.70
C ALA A 223 -11.65 5.47 5.67
N GLN A 224 -12.38 4.44 6.10
CA GLN A 224 -13.18 3.57 5.23
C GLN A 224 -14.20 4.31 4.35
N ASP A 225 -14.83 5.36 4.90
CA ASP A 225 -15.92 6.10 4.26
C ASP A 225 -15.46 7.42 3.58
N GLU A 226 -14.17 7.74 3.62
CA GLU A 226 -13.65 9.04 3.16
C GLU A 226 -13.13 9.00 1.73
N TRP A 227 -13.89 8.40 0.81
CA TRP A 227 -13.48 8.28 -0.58
C TRP A 227 -13.72 9.56 -1.38
N GLU A 228 -14.97 10.03 -1.43
CA GLU A 228 -15.32 11.32 -1.98
C GLU A 228 -15.40 12.32 -0.83
N ILE A 229 -14.49 13.30 -0.81
CA ILE A 229 -14.35 14.24 0.30
C ILE A 229 -14.76 15.67 -0.10
N PRO A 230 -15.28 16.47 0.84
CA PRO A 230 -15.56 17.88 0.58
C PRO A 230 -14.25 18.64 0.36
N ARG A 231 -14.22 19.57 -0.60
CA ARG A 231 -12.99 20.34 -0.94
C ARG A 231 -12.47 21.11 0.26
N GLU A 232 -13.37 21.58 1.11
CA GLU A 232 -13.10 22.38 2.31
C GLU A 232 -12.33 21.60 3.38
N SER A 233 -12.31 20.25 3.30
CA SER A 233 -11.50 19.40 4.17
C SER A 233 -10.01 19.40 3.82
N LEU A 234 -9.65 19.96 2.66
CA LEU A 234 -8.27 20.05 2.16
C LEU A 234 -7.75 21.48 2.27
N LYS A 235 -6.57 21.61 2.87
CA LYS A 235 -5.79 22.85 2.88
C LYS A 235 -4.57 22.68 1.99
N LEU A 236 -4.56 23.33 0.82
CA LEU A 236 -3.39 23.38 -0.06
C LEU A 236 -2.38 24.38 0.52
N VAL A 237 -1.11 23.96 0.64
CA VAL A 237 -0.08 24.75 1.34
C VAL A 237 1.08 25.12 0.42
N LYS A 238 1.71 24.14 -0.25
CA LYS A 238 2.89 24.38 -1.08
C LYS A 238 2.72 23.73 -2.44
N LYS A 239 2.83 24.50 -3.52
CA LYS A 239 2.90 23.94 -4.87
C LYS A 239 4.18 23.11 -5.01
N LEU A 240 4.04 21.84 -5.36
CA LEU A 240 5.14 20.89 -5.57
C LEU A 240 5.56 20.85 -7.04
N GLY A 241 4.62 21.04 -7.95
CA GLY A 241 4.90 21.04 -9.38
C GLY A 241 3.69 21.40 -10.21
N SER A 242 3.92 21.51 -11.51
CA SER A 242 2.87 21.71 -12.52
C SER A 242 3.19 20.88 -13.75
N GLY A 243 2.16 20.28 -14.34
CA GLY A 243 2.26 19.53 -15.58
C GLY A 243 1.14 19.91 -16.54
N GLN A 244 1.08 19.18 -17.66
CA GLN A 244 0.11 19.43 -18.73
C GLN A 244 -1.35 19.41 -18.22
N PHE A 245 -1.65 18.50 -17.28
CA PHE A 245 -2.99 18.20 -16.81
C PHE A 245 -3.41 18.98 -15.55
N GLY A 246 -2.52 19.79 -14.98
CA GLY A 246 -2.80 20.60 -13.79
C GLY A 246 -1.61 20.69 -12.85
N GLU A 247 -1.87 20.89 -11.56
CA GLU A 247 -0.84 21.18 -10.56
C GLU A 247 -0.81 20.13 -9.47
N VAL A 248 0.33 19.98 -8.81
CA VAL A 248 0.47 19.13 -7.63
C VAL A 248 0.84 20.01 -6.45
N TRP A 249 0.12 19.83 -5.36
CA TRP A 249 0.25 20.60 -4.13
C TRP A 249 0.51 19.68 -2.95
N MET A 250 1.38 20.07 -2.03
CA MET A 250 1.40 19.55 -0.68
C MET A 250 0.33 20.28 0.12
N GLY A 251 -0.44 19.52 0.88
CA GLY A 251 -1.50 20.04 1.72
C GLY A 251 -1.77 19.17 2.95
N TYR A 252 -2.84 19.53 3.65
CA TYR A 252 -3.34 18.78 4.80
C TYR A 252 -4.80 18.44 4.63
N TYR A 253 -5.15 17.18 4.89
CA TYR A 253 -6.51 16.73 5.08
C TYR A 253 -6.88 16.83 6.57
N LYS A 254 -8.03 17.46 6.87
CA LYS A 254 -8.53 17.72 8.23
C LYS A 254 -7.47 18.28 9.19
N ASN A 255 -6.56 19.11 8.66
CA ASN A 255 -5.45 19.77 9.37
C ASN A 255 -4.40 18.84 10.04
N ASN A 256 -4.48 17.52 9.87
CA ASN A 256 -3.58 16.60 10.57
C ASN A 256 -2.85 15.62 9.63
N ILE A 257 -3.49 15.24 8.52
CA ILE A 257 -2.91 14.25 7.61
C ILE A 257 -2.26 14.98 6.44
N LYS A 258 -0.92 14.90 6.35
CA LYS A 258 -0.17 15.48 5.22
C LYS A 258 -0.43 14.65 3.96
N VAL A 259 -0.80 15.32 2.88
CA VAL A 259 -1.19 14.69 1.60
C VAL A 259 -0.59 15.43 0.41
N ALA A 260 -0.49 14.73 -0.72
CA ALA A 260 -0.32 15.37 -2.02
C ALA A 260 -1.68 15.48 -2.72
N VAL A 261 -1.98 16.65 -3.27
CA VAL A 261 -3.24 16.94 -3.97
C VAL A 261 -2.90 17.34 -5.39
N LYS A 262 -3.29 16.50 -6.35
CA LYS A 262 -3.22 16.84 -7.77
C LYS A 262 -4.53 17.49 -8.19
N THR A 263 -4.45 18.74 -8.62
CA THR A 263 -5.57 19.51 -9.15
C THR A 263 -5.63 19.29 -10.66
N MET A 264 -6.83 18.99 -11.18
CA MET A 264 -7.06 18.87 -12.61
C MET A 264 -7.61 20.18 -13.16
N LYS A 265 -7.21 20.56 -14.37
CA LYS A 265 -7.76 21.74 -15.06
C LYS A 265 -9.26 21.55 -15.32
N GLU A 266 -10.04 22.61 -15.20
CA GLU A 266 -11.47 22.56 -15.52
C GLU A 266 -11.68 22.14 -16.98
N GLY A 267 -12.69 21.28 -17.20
CA GLY A 267 -13.01 20.76 -18.53
C GLY A 267 -12.03 19.74 -19.12
N SER A 268 -10.97 19.32 -18.40
CA SER A 268 -10.02 18.33 -18.92
C SER A 268 -10.56 16.89 -18.93
N MET A 269 -11.58 16.60 -18.13
CA MET A 269 -12.12 15.25 -17.94
C MET A 269 -13.55 15.33 -17.43
N ASP A 270 -14.39 14.38 -17.86
CA ASP A 270 -15.74 14.18 -17.33
C ASP A 270 -15.68 13.56 -15.91
N PRO A 271 -16.42 14.10 -14.92
CA PRO A 271 -16.37 13.60 -13.54
C PRO A 271 -16.77 12.13 -13.38
N ASP A 272 -17.75 11.64 -14.15
CA ASP A 272 -18.22 10.25 -14.04
C ASP A 272 -17.18 9.29 -14.64
N ALA A 273 -16.60 9.65 -15.78
CA ALA A 273 -15.48 8.90 -16.37
C ALA A 273 -14.27 8.86 -15.44
N PHE A 274 -13.92 9.99 -14.82
CA PHE A 274 -12.85 10.07 -13.81
C PHE A 274 -13.14 9.14 -12.62
N LEU A 275 -14.36 9.18 -12.07
CA LEU A 275 -14.70 8.39 -10.89
C LEU A 275 -14.67 6.89 -11.19
N ALA A 276 -15.09 6.48 -12.40
CA ALA A 276 -14.98 5.09 -12.83
C ALA A 276 -13.52 4.60 -12.85
N GLU A 277 -12.59 5.40 -13.39
CA GLU A 277 -11.16 5.07 -13.40
C GLU A 277 -10.55 5.11 -12.00
N ALA A 278 -10.87 6.13 -11.20
CA ALA A 278 -10.41 6.26 -9.82
C ALA A 278 -10.86 5.07 -8.96
N ASN A 279 -12.06 4.53 -9.18
CA ASN A 279 -12.55 3.34 -8.49
C ASN A 279 -11.78 2.05 -8.85
N LEU A 280 -11.18 1.98 -10.05
CA LEU A 280 -10.25 0.91 -10.41
C LEU A 280 -8.90 1.12 -9.70
N MET A 281 -8.36 2.34 -9.76
CA MET A 281 -7.10 2.69 -9.10
C MET A 281 -7.15 2.46 -7.58
N LYS A 282 -8.29 2.72 -6.93
CA LYS A 282 -8.51 2.48 -5.49
C LYS A 282 -8.21 1.04 -5.06
N ARG A 283 -8.41 0.07 -5.97
CA ARG A 283 -8.21 -1.36 -5.70
C ARG A 283 -6.74 -1.79 -5.84
N LEU A 284 -5.91 -0.96 -6.48
CA LEU A 284 -4.49 -1.24 -6.65
C LEU A 284 -3.76 -0.87 -5.36
N GLN A 285 -3.50 -1.87 -4.53
CA GLN A 285 -2.78 -1.72 -3.28
C GLN A 285 -1.46 -2.49 -3.36
N HIS A 286 -0.36 -1.75 -3.38
CA HIS A 286 0.98 -2.31 -3.37
C HIS A 286 1.95 -1.35 -2.71
N ASN A 287 2.95 -1.86 -1.98
CA ASN A 287 3.92 -1.02 -1.26
C ASN A 287 4.83 -0.18 -2.17
N LYS A 288 4.87 -0.50 -3.47
CA LYS A 288 5.64 0.27 -4.48
C LYS A 288 4.74 1.15 -5.36
N LEU A 289 3.44 1.21 -5.08
CA LEU A 289 2.50 2.11 -5.74
C LEU A 289 2.08 3.22 -4.78
N VAL A 290 2.08 4.46 -5.28
CA VAL A 290 1.58 5.62 -4.52
C VAL A 290 0.10 5.42 -4.24
N ARG A 291 -0.26 5.38 -2.96
CA ARG A 291 -1.62 5.10 -2.51
C ARG A 291 -2.55 6.27 -2.81
N LEU A 292 -3.64 5.95 -3.50
CA LEU A 292 -4.77 6.86 -3.72
C LEU A 292 -5.67 6.84 -2.49
N TYR A 293 -5.78 7.97 -1.81
CA TYR A 293 -6.55 8.12 -0.58
C TYR A 293 -8.00 8.51 -0.85
N ALA A 294 -8.20 9.59 -1.59
CA ALA A 294 -9.51 10.18 -1.81
C ALA A 294 -9.56 11.00 -3.10
N VAL A 295 -10.77 11.40 -3.48
CA VAL A 295 -11.03 12.29 -4.62
C VAL A 295 -12.02 13.40 -4.25
N VAL A 296 -11.92 14.53 -4.94
CA VAL A 296 -12.96 15.56 -4.98
C VAL A 296 -13.55 15.54 -6.38
N THR A 297 -14.80 15.10 -6.50
CA THR A 297 -15.49 14.90 -7.79
C THR A 297 -16.09 16.18 -8.36
N LYS A 298 -16.40 17.16 -7.51
CA LYS A 298 -16.81 18.51 -7.95
C LYS A 298 -15.65 19.20 -8.65
N GLN A 299 -15.92 19.86 -9.78
CA GLN A 299 -14.88 20.61 -10.49
C GLN A 299 -14.36 21.81 -9.67
N PRO A 300 -13.06 22.15 -9.77
CA PRO A 300 -12.00 21.36 -10.41
C PRO A 300 -11.70 20.05 -9.64
N ILE A 301 -11.55 18.93 -10.36
CA ILE A 301 -11.35 17.60 -9.77
C ILE A 301 -10.01 17.55 -9.02
N TYR A 302 -10.01 17.03 -7.79
CA TYR A 302 -8.79 16.76 -7.02
C TYR A 302 -8.55 15.26 -6.82
N ILE A 303 -7.29 14.85 -6.94
CA ILE A 303 -6.81 13.50 -6.60
C ILE A 303 -5.93 13.65 -5.35
N VAL A 304 -6.26 12.95 -4.28
CA VAL A 304 -5.54 13.01 -3.01
C VAL A 304 -4.76 11.71 -2.81
N THR A 305 -3.45 11.82 -2.67
CA THR A 305 -2.54 10.68 -2.48
C THR A 305 -1.65 10.88 -1.26
N GLU A 306 -0.89 9.85 -0.91
CA GLU A 306 0.21 9.99 0.03
C GLU A 306 1.22 11.06 -0.43
N TYR A 307 1.84 11.72 0.55
CA TYR A 307 2.87 12.71 0.30
C TYR A 307 4.26 12.08 0.31
N MET A 308 4.94 12.11 -0.84
CA MET A 308 6.32 11.63 -0.99
C MET A 308 7.31 12.76 -0.71
N ALA A 309 7.95 12.74 0.46
CA ALA A 309 8.80 13.84 0.94
C ALA A 309 10.00 14.17 0.02
N ASN A 310 10.55 13.15 -0.63
CA ASN A 310 11.72 13.28 -1.52
C ASN A 310 11.34 13.60 -2.98
N GLY A 311 10.06 13.88 -3.26
CA GLY A 311 9.60 14.25 -4.60
C GLY A 311 9.67 13.10 -5.61
N CYS A 312 9.77 13.44 -6.89
CA CYS A 312 9.87 12.45 -7.96
C CYS A 312 11.31 11.95 -8.13
N LEU A 313 11.47 10.71 -8.61
CA LEU A 313 12.79 10.08 -8.76
C LEU A 313 13.73 10.89 -9.67
N LEU A 314 13.21 11.52 -10.73
CA LEU A 314 14.01 12.35 -11.64
C LEU A 314 14.67 13.54 -10.92
N ASP A 315 13.91 14.23 -10.08
CA ASP A 315 14.43 15.38 -9.33
C ASP A 315 15.34 14.91 -8.20
N TYR A 316 14.97 13.83 -7.53
CA TYR A 316 15.79 13.23 -6.47
C TYR A 316 17.19 12.86 -6.98
N LEU A 317 17.30 12.22 -8.15
CA LEU A 317 18.60 11.85 -8.74
C LEU A 317 19.50 13.05 -9.07
N LYS A 318 18.94 14.27 -9.16
CA LYS A 318 19.68 15.51 -9.40
C LYS A 318 20.08 16.25 -8.12
N THR A 319 19.61 15.80 -6.96
CA THR A 319 20.01 16.35 -5.66
C THR A 319 21.45 15.96 -5.33
N GLU A 320 22.04 16.61 -4.32
CA GLU A 320 23.36 16.23 -3.81
C GLU A 320 23.34 14.78 -3.32
N GLU A 321 22.35 14.40 -2.52
CA GLU A 321 22.18 13.04 -2.00
C GLU A 321 21.96 12.02 -3.10
N GLY A 322 21.13 12.34 -4.10
CA GLY A 322 20.88 11.46 -5.25
C GLY A 322 22.11 11.26 -6.13
N SER A 323 22.94 12.29 -6.30
CA SER A 323 24.16 12.21 -7.09
C SER A 323 25.26 11.32 -6.47
N GLN A 324 25.20 11.11 -5.15
CA GLN A 324 26.14 10.25 -4.41
C GLN A 324 25.71 8.78 -4.35
N LEU A 325 24.60 8.41 -5.01
CA LEU A 325 24.14 7.03 -5.04
C LEU A 325 25.08 6.16 -5.87
N ASN A 326 25.46 5.01 -5.31
CA ASN A 326 26.24 4.03 -6.04
C ASN A 326 25.35 3.15 -6.94
N LEU A 327 25.97 2.48 -7.91
CA LEU A 327 25.27 1.63 -8.88
C LEU A 327 24.37 0.55 -8.22
N PRO A 328 24.78 -0.15 -7.15
CA PRO A 328 23.90 -1.08 -6.45
C PRO A 328 22.58 -0.45 -5.93
N LYS A 329 22.61 0.77 -5.38
CA LYS A 329 21.38 1.48 -4.98
C LYS A 329 20.49 1.80 -6.19
N LEU A 330 21.07 2.24 -7.31
CA LEU A 330 20.32 2.56 -8.53
C LEU A 330 19.64 1.31 -9.14
N ILE A 331 20.33 0.17 -9.11
CA ILE A 331 19.77 -1.12 -9.52
C ILE A 331 18.62 -1.51 -8.59
N ASP A 332 18.77 -1.34 -7.27
CA ASP A 332 17.69 -1.62 -6.33
C ASP A 332 16.47 -0.71 -6.55
N MET A 333 16.67 0.59 -6.84
CA MET A 333 15.57 1.49 -7.21
C MET A 333 14.84 1.02 -8.47
N SER A 334 15.58 0.53 -9.47
CA SER A 334 15.01 -0.02 -10.70
C SER A 334 14.23 -1.30 -10.45
N ALA A 335 14.73 -2.17 -9.57
CA ALA A 335 14.02 -3.37 -9.13
C ALA A 335 12.69 -3.01 -8.44
N GLN A 336 12.70 -2.03 -7.54
CA GLN A 336 11.48 -1.57 -6.86
C GLN A 336 10.41 -1.01 -7.81
N VAL A 337 10.81 -0.37 -8.92
CA VAL A 337 9.87 0.11 -9.95
C VAL A 337 9.29 -1.04 -10.77
N SER A 338 10.03 -2.13 -10.93
CA SER A 338 9.56 -3.32 -11.66
C SER A 338 8.70 -4.29 -10.84
N GLU A 339 8.75 -4.18 -9.51
CA GLU A 339 7.96 -4.98 -8.53
C GLU A 339 6.48 -4.55 -8.48
#